data_AF-V5IBU8-F1
#
_entry.id   AF-V5IBU8-F1
#
_cell.length_a   1.000
_cell.length_b   1.000
_cell.length_c   1.000
_cell.angle_alpha   90.00
_cell.angle_beta   90.00
_cell.angle_gamma   90.00
#
_symmetry.space_group_name_H-M   'P 1'
#
loop_
_entity.id
_entity.type
_entity.pdbx_description
1 polymer ?
#
loop_
_entity_poly.entity_id
_entity_poly.type
_entity_poly.pdbx_seq_one_letter_code
_entity_poly.pdbx_strand_id
1 'polypeptide(L)'
;MPCLHGILPRQYFVHLTLLCQATFLLVQKTVSRADIRTAEALLTRFLQHVPALYGEAAETSNMHLLMHLPKCVMQLGPLWATSMFPFESANGVLLHLVTAAKGVPLQVAERWVMKQTLARLGYVTHLPASFDQLFRTFMKIRDVPEDGVLGVPQAGSMTAAVHGLLECHFGQVPTLERHLRARVQGFEVHSCEYTRPKKTCTQFVKMRDGTYCEIQTIYRNTSSSAILFVCKSLIIEDFGTGSAKYLSQVYCASQ
;
A
#
# COMPACT_ATOMS: atom_id res chain seq x y z
N MET A 1 -6.58 9.20 -8.81
CA MET A 1 -5.81 7.98 -9.17
C MET A 1 -4.47 8.38 -9.81
N PRO A 2 -3.44 8.74 -9.02
CA PRO A 2 -2.24 9.38 -9.56
C PRO A 2 -1.30 8.43 -10.33
N CYS A 3 -1.30 7.14 -10.01
CA CYS A 3 -0.34 6.18 -10.57
C CYS A 3 -0.51 5.84 -12.06
N LEU A 4 -1.63 6.21 -12.68
CA LEU A 4 -1.87 5.99 -14.12
C LEU A 4 -1.88 7.30 -14.93
N HIS A 5 -1.65 8.43 -14.27
CA HIS A 5 -1.63 9.73 -14.91
C HIS A 5 -0.45 9.80 -15.90
N GLY A 6 -0.69 10.22 -17.14
CA GLY A 6 0.32 10.24 -18.21
C GLY A 6 0.66 8.86 -18.81
N ILE A 7 0.13 7.76 -18.27
CA ILE A 7 0.29 6.40 -18.82
C ILE A 7 -0.92 6.03 -19.68
N LEU A 8 -2.13 6.24 -19.14
CA LEU A 8 -3.37 5.94 -19.87
C LEU A 8 -3.86 7.15 -20.66
N PRO A 9 -4.40 6.96 -21.88
CA PRO A 9 -5.14 8.01 -22.57
C PRO A 9 -6.31 8.49 -21.72
N ARG A 10 -6.63 9.78 -21.84
CA ARG A 10 -7.60 10.49 -20.98
C ARG A 10 -8.93 9.75 -20.81
N GLN A 11 -9.49 9.20 -21.89
CA GLN A 11 -10.77 8.50 -21.86
C GLN A 11 -10.74 7.25 -20.97
N TYR A 12 -9.68 6.45 -21.04
CA TYR A 12 -9.52 5.24 -20.24
C TYR A 12 -9.19 5.57 -18.78
N PHE A 13 -8.43 6.65 -18.56
CA PHE A 13 -8.15 7.15 -17.22
C PHE A 13 -9.44 7.55 -16.51
N VAL A 14 -10.25 8.41 -17.13
CA VAL A 14 -11.54 8.86 -16.58
C VAL A 14 -12.47 7.66 -16.37
N HIS A 15 -12.54 6.76 -17.34
CA HIS A 15 -13.36 5.56 -17.22
C HIS A 15 -12.96 4.71 -16.00
N LEU A 16 -11.68 4.40 -15.84
CA LEU A 16 -11.19 3.61 -14.70
C LEU A 16 -11.38 4.31 -13.35
N THR A 17 -11.34 5.65 -13.31
CA THR A 17 -11.60 6.39 -12.07
C THR A 17 -13.01 6.16 -11.53
N LEU A 18 -14.01 5.91 -12.39
CA LEU A 18 -15.38 5.59 -11.96
C LEU A 18 -15.39 4.30 -11.11
N LEU A 19 -14.74 3.24 -11.61
CA LEU A 19 -14.64 1.96 -10.91
C LEU A 19 -13.84 2.10 -9.61
N CYS A 20 -12.70 2.80 -9.63
CA CYS A 20 -11.90 3.01 -8.44
C CYS A 20 -12.67 3.79 -7.37
N GLN A 21 -13.39 4.84 -7.75
CA GLN A 21 -14.16 5.67 -6.83
C GLN A 21 -15.34 4.89 -6.23
N ALA A 22 -16.09 4.15 -7.06
CA ALA A 22 -17.16 3.28 -6.57
C ALA A 22 -16.64 2.24 -5.58
N THR A 23 -15.56 1.54 -5.94
CA THR A 23 -14.93 0.54 -5.08
C THR A 23 -14.47 1.17 -3.76
N PHE A 24 -13.85 2.35 -3.81
CA PHE A 24 -13.40 3.09 -2.63
C PHE A 24 -14.54 3.39 -1.66
N LEU A 25 -15.71 3.82 -2.16
CA LEU A 25 -16.90 4.06 -1.35
C LEU A 25 -17.41 2.77 -0.67
N LEU A 26 -17.37 1.64 -1.39
CA LEU A 26 -17.90 0.37 -0.92
C LEU A 26 -16.98 -0.40 0.05
N VAL A 27 -15.69 -0.03 0.14
CA VAL A 27 -14.70 -0.65 1.05
C VAL A 27 -14.45 0.19 2.32
N GLN A 28 -15.18 1.29 2.54
CA GLN A 28 -14.97 2.12 3.72
C GLN A 28 -15.27 1.36 5.02
N LYS A 29 -14.69 1.84 6.13
CA LYS A 29 -14.97 1.30 7.48
C LYS A 29 -16.45 1.43 7.84
N THR A 30 -17.07 2.52 7.42
CA THR A 30 -18.50 2.78 7.57
C THR A 30 -19.02 3.23 6.22
N VAL A 31 -20.01 2.54 5.69
CA VAL A 31 -20.59 2.82 4.37
C VAL A 31 -22.02 3.31 4.58
N SER A 32 -22.31 4.55 4.19
CA SER A 32 -23.65 5.12 4.30
C SER A 32 -24.53 4.74 3.10
N ARG A 33 -25.85 4.90 3.23
CA ARG A 33 -26.77 4.74 2.08
C ARG A 33 -26.50 5.72 0.95
N ALA A 34 -25.94 6.91 1.26
CA ALA A 34 -25.56 7.87 0.23
C ALA A 34 -24.36 7.35 -0.57
N ASP A 35 -23.34 6.82 0.12
CA ASP A 35 -22.15 6.22 -0.53
C ASP A 35 -22.53 5.08 -1.47
N ILE A 36 -23.46 4.22 -1.04
CA ILE A 36 -23.97 3.09 -1.83
C ILE A 36 -24.65 3.59 -3.10
N ARG A 37 -25.55 4.59 -3.01
CA ARG A 37 -26.21 5.18 -4.18
C ARG A 37 -25.23 5.83 -5.14
N THR A 38 -24.23 6.55 -4.61
CA THR A 38 -23.18 7.16 -5.44
C THR A 38 -22.34 6.08 -6.14
N ALA A 39 -21.97 5.01 -5.43
CA ALA A 39 -21.24 3.88 -6.02
C ALA A 39 -22.06 3.18 -7.11
N GLU A 40 -23.36 2.98 -6.91
CA GLU A 40 -24.26 2.41 -7.90
C GLU A 40 -24.32 3.26 -9.19
N ALA A 41 -24.44 4.58 -9.05
CA ALA A 41 -24.42 5.49 -10.21
C ALA A 41 -23.08 5.45 -10.97
N LEU A 42 -21.96 5.40 -10.23
CA LEU A 42 -20.61 5.30 -10.82
C LEU A 42 -20.40 3.98 -11.56
N LEU A 43 -20.84 2.84 -10.99
CA LEU A 43 -20.73 1.51 -11.61
C LEU A 43 -21.63 1.38 -12.83
N THR A 44 -22.85 1.93 -12.76
CA THR A 44 -23.76 1.99 -13.92
C THR A 44 -23.11 2.74 -15.07
N ARG A 45 -22.55 3.92 -14.79
CA ARG A 45 -21.85 4.73 -15.79
C ARG A 45 -20.62 4.02 -16.34
N PHE A 46 -19.84 3.35 -15.49
CA PHE A 46 -18.70 2.55 -15.93
C PHE A 46 -19.14 1.49 -16.95
N LEU A 47 -20.11 0.66 -16.61
CA LEU A 47 -20.54 -0.42 -17.50
C LEU A 47 -21.15 0.07 -18.82
N GLN A 48 -21.90 1.17 -18.81
CA GLN A 48 -22.42 1.78 -20.03
C GLN A 48 -21.33 2.16 -21.05
N HIS A 49 -20.11 2.45 -20.60
CA HIS A 49 -19.01 2.86 -21.48
C HIS A 49 -18.10 1.68 -21.88
N VAL A 50 -18.28 0.49 -21.30
CA VAL A 50 -17.43 -0.68 -21.58
C VAL A 50 -17.48 -1.09 -23.06
N PRO A 51 -18.65 -1.25 -23.71
CA PRO A 51 -18.72 -1.65 -25.13
C PRO A 51 -18.01 -0.65 -26.05
N ALA A 52 -18.22 0.65 -25.81
CA ALA A 52 -17.66 1.70 -26.64
C ALA A 52 -16.13 1.82 -26.50
N LEU A 53 -15.58 1.55 -25.31
CA LEU A 53 -14.16 1.71 -25.02
C LEU A 53 -13.33 0.45 -25.28
N TYR A 54 -13.92 -0.74 -25.10
CA TYR A 54 -13.21 -2.03 -25.13
C TYR A 54 -13.83 -3.07 -26.08
N GLY A 55 -14.98 -2.76 -26.71
CA GLY A 55 -15.73 -3.67 -27.56
C GLY A 55 -16.77 -4.51 -26.80
N GLU A 56 -17.76 -5.02 -27.51
CA GLU A 56 -18.87 -5.81 -26.93
C GLU A 56 -18.40 -7.07 -26.20
N ALA A 57 -17.32 -7.70 -26.67
CA ALA A 57 -16.73 -8.87 -26.02
C ALA A 57 -16.21 -8.59 -24.58
N ALA A 58 -16.02 -7.31 -24.21
CA ALA A 58 -15.61 -6.93 -22.88
C ALA A 58 -16.75 -6.96 -21.85
N GLU A 59 -18.01 -7.06 -22.27
CA GLU A 59 -19.19 -7.23 -21.39
C GLU A 59 -19.31 -8.65 -20.85
N THR A 60 -18.27 -9.07 -20.13
CA THR A 60 -18.22 -10.38 -19.50
C THR A 60 -19.14 -10.46 -18.28
N SER A 61 -19.43 -11.68 -17.83
CA SER A 61 -20.17 -11.91 -16.58
C SER A 61 -19.54 -11.16 -15.38
N ASN A 62 -18.20 -11.11 -15.29
CA ASN A 62 -17.51 -10.37 -14.23
C ASN A 62 -17.80 -8.86 -14.27
N MET A 63 -17.94 -8.28 -15.46
CA MET A 63 -18.36 -6.89 -15.60
C MET A 63 -19.80 -6.72 -15.12
N HIS A 64 -20.71 -7.60 -15.53
CA HIS A 64 -22.10 -7.56 -15.07
C HIS A 64 -22.21 -7.66 -13.53
N LEU A 65 -21.39 -8.49 -12.89
CA LEU A 65 -21.38 -8.64 -11.43
C LEU A 65 -21.07 -7.35 -10.67
N LEU A 66 -20.40 -6.37 -11.31
CA LEU A 66 -20.14 -5.08 -10.69
C LEU A 66 -21.44 -4.33 -10.33
N MET A 67 -22.52 -4.47 -11.10
CA MET A 67 -23.82 -3.85 -10.80
C MET A 67 -24.42 -4.32 -9.48
N HIS A 68 -24.06 -5.51 -9.02
CA HIS A 68 -24.63 -6.10 -7.82
C HIS A 68 -23.86 -5.75 -6.55
N LEU A 69 -22.66 -5.17 -6.66
CA LEU A 69 -21.84 -4.80 -5.50
C LEU A 69 -22.55 -3.87 -4.51
N PRO A 70 -23.27 -2.81 -4.92
CA PRO A 70 -24.00 -1.96 -3.98
C PRO A 70 -25.04 -2.73 -3.16
N LYS A 71 -25.78 -3.64 -3.82
CA LYS A 71 -26.77 -4.51 -3.17
C LYS A 71 -26.12 -5.50 -2.21
N CYS A 72 -25.01 -6.11 -2.61
CA CYS A 72 -24.21 -6.97 -1.73
C CYS A 72 -23.78 -6.20 -0.48
N VAL A 73 -23.31 -4.96 -0.62
CA VAL A 73 -22.90 -4.14 0.53
C VAL A 73 -24.06 -3.79 1.45
N MET A 74 -25.24 -3.50 0.89
CA MET A 74 -26.45 -3.29 1.71
C MET A 74 -26.84 -4.51 2.54
N GLN A 75 -26.62 -5.72 2.02
CA GLN A 75 -27.09 -6.96 2.64
C GLN A 75 -26.05 -7.60 3.56
N LEU A 76 -24.78 -7.52 3.19
CA LEU A 76 -23.68 -8.27 3.81
C LEU A 76 -22.63 -7.37 4.50
N GLY A 77 -22.75 -6.05 4.33
CA GLY A 77 -21.79 -5.08 4.84
C GLY A 77 -20.68 -4.76 3.83
N PRO A 78 -19.67 -3.96 4.23
CA PRO A 78 -18.63 -3.46 3.32
C PRO A 78 -17.88 -4.57 2.58
N LEU A 79 -17.40 -4.29 1.36
CA LEU A 79 -16.80 -5.32 0.49
C LEU A 79 -15.59 -6.05 1.12
N TRP A 80 -14.84 -5.38 2.00
CA TRP A 80 -13.70 -6.02 2.68
C TRP A 80 -14.16 -7.14 3.61
N ALA A 81 -15.36 -7.05 4.20
CA ALA A 81 -15.90 -8.04 5.13
C ALA A 81 -16.36 -9.32 4.40
N THR A 82 -16.73 -9.21 3.13
CA THR A 82 -17.16 -10.34 2.28
C THR A 82 -16.09 -10.76 1.28
N SER A 83 -14.88 -10.22 1.39
CA SER A 83 -13.80 -10.52 0.45
C SER A 83 -13.19 -11.90 0.68
N MET A 84 -12.70 -12.52 -0.39
CA MET A 84 -12.00 -13.80 -0.31
C MET A 84 -10.49 -13.65 -0.01
N PHE A 85 -9.98 -12.42 0.09
CA PHE A 85 -8.57 -12.16 0.35
C PHE A 85 -8.02 -12.84 1.63
N PRO A 86 -8.74 -12.88 2.76
CA PRO A 86 -8.27 -13.61 3.94
C PRO A 86 -8.10 -15.10 3.68
N PHE A 87 -9.00 -15.70 2.91
CA PHE A 87 -8.93 -17.13 2.55
C PHE A 87 -7.79 -17.41 1.58
N GLU A 88 -7.59 -16.56 0.57
CA GLU A 88 -6.44 -16.67 -0.34
C GLU A 88 -5.10 -16.54 0.40
N SER A 89 -5.03 -15.59 1.35
CA SER A 89 -3.85 -15.41 2.20
C SER A 89 -3.59 -16.66 3.06
N ALA A 90 -4.64 -17.22 3.68
CA ALA A 90 -4.56 -18.46 4.44
C ALA A 90 -4.11 -19.64 3.57
N ASN A 91 -4.64 -19.76 2.35
CA ASN A 91 -4.22 -20.78 1.39
C ASN A 91 -2.73 -20.65 1.04
N GLY A 92 -2.22 -19.42 0.88
CA GLY A 92 -0.79 -19.16 0.71
C GLY A 92 0.05 -19.68 1.88
N VAL A 93 -0.42 -19.49 3.12
CA VAL A 93 0.24 -20.04 4.31
C VAL A 93 0.21 -21.57 4.31
N LEU A 94 -0.93 -22.18 3.98
CA LEU A 94 -1.07 -23.65 3.93
C LEU A 94 -0.16 -24.27 2.88
N LEU A 95 -0.04 -23.65 1.70
CA LEU A 95 0.88 -24.09 0.64
C LEU A 95 2.33 -24.12 1.12
N HIS A 96 2.75 -23.15 1.92
CA HIS A 96 4.09 -23.12 2.51
C HIS A 96 4.34 -24.21 3.59
N LEU A 97 3.30 -24.92 4.03
CA LEU A 97 3.44 -26.09 4.91
C LEU A 97 3.65 -27.38 4.11
N VAL A 98 3.55 -27.36 2.79
CA VAL A 98 3.80 -28.53 1.95
C VAL A 98 5.27 -28.53 1.52
N THR A 99 6.01 -29.59 1.87
CA THR A 99 7.42 -29.74 1.46
C THR A 99 7.64 -30.91 0.51
N ALA A 100 6.68 -31.84 0.43
CA ALA A 100 6.74 -32.99 -0.45
C ALA A 100 5.36 -33.34 -1.00
N ALA A 101 5.31 -33.97 -2.18
CA ALA A 101 4.06 -34.39 -2.81
C ALA A 101 3.35 -35.55 -2.07
N LYS A 102 4.09 -36.33 -1.26
CA LYS A 102 3.53 -37.47 -0.54
C LYS A 102 2.91 -37.02 0.79
N GLY A 103 1.64 -37.39 1.01
CA GLY A 103 0.98 -37.14 2.30
C GLY A 103 0.73 -35.65 2.60
N VAL A 104 0.39 -34.86 1.56
CA VAL A 104 0.12 -33.42 1.69
C VAL A 104 -0.88 -33.08 2.79
N PRO A 105 -2.06 -33.76 2.91
CA PRO A 105 -3.01 -33.43 3.98
C PRO A 105 -2.43 -33.60 5.38
N LEU A 106 -1.64 -34.66 5.59
CA LEU A 106 -1.02 -34.94 6.89
C LEU A 106 0.07 -33.91 7.21
N GLN A 107 0.93 -33.57 6.24
CA GLN A 107 1.94 -32.52 6.41
C GLN A 107 1.31 -31.19 6.83
N VAL A 108 0.22 -30.79 6.18
CA VAL A 108 -0.50 -29.55 6.50
C VAL A 108 -1.08 -29.63 7.91
N ALA A 109 -1.81 -30.71 8.24
CA ALA A 109 -2.45 -30.88 9.54
C ALA A 109 -1.43 -30.87 10.69
N GLU A 110 -0.39 -31.71 10.62
CA GLU A 110 0.64 -31.82 11.67
C GLU A 110 1.36 -30.50 11.89
N ARG A 111 1.83 -29.86 10.81
CA ARG A 111 2.60 -28.61 10.91
C ARG A 111 1.74 -27.44 11.38
N TRP A 112 0.47 -27.40 10.98
CA TRP A 112 -0.47 -26.41 11.48
C TRP A 112 -0.68 -26.56 12.99
N VAL A 113 -0.95 -27.78 13.45
CA VAL A 113 -1.12 -28.09 14.88
C VAL A 113 0.16 -27.80 15.68
N MET A 114 1.33 -28.17 15.16
CA MET A 114 2.62 -27.85 15.79
C MET A 114 2.81 -26.34 15.91
N LYS A 115 2.55 -25.57 14.83
CA LYS A 115 2.68 -24.11 14.83
C LYS A 115 1.72 -23.46 15.85
N GLN A 116 0.48 -23.92 15.90
CA GLN A 116 -0.53 -23.36 16.81
C GLN A 116 -0.25 -23.73 18.28
N THR A 117 0.19 -24.96 18.54
CA THR A 117 0.60 -25.41 19.88
C THR A 117 1.81 -24.61 20.36
N LEU A 118 2.83 -24.45 19.50
CA LEU A 118 4.03 -23.70 19.83
C LEU A 118 3.69 -22.23 20.14
N ALA A 119 2.89 -21.58 19.30
CA ALA A 119 2.40 -20.23 19.57
C ALA A 119 1.76 -20.10 20.95
N ARG A 120 0.86 -21.03 21.32
CA ARG A 120 0.19 -21.03 22.63
C ARG A 120 1.16 -21.23 23.78
N LEU A 121 2.14 -22.12 23.65
CA LEU A 121 3.16 -22.33 24.68
C LEU A 121 3.96 -21.06 24.94
N GLY A 122 4.35 -20.33 23.89
CA GLY A 122 5.05 -19.04 24.02
C GLY A 122 4.26 -17.95 24.76
N TYR A 123 2.93 -18.04 24.82
CA TYR A 123 2.11 -17.14 25.64
C TYR A 123 1.96 -17.60 27.09
N VAL A 124 1.97 -18.91 27.35
CA VAL A 124 1.68 -19.47 28.68
C VAL A 124 2.94 -19.66 29.51
N THR A 125 4.10 -19.81 28.87
CA THR A 125 5.37 -20.04 29.55
C THR A 125 6.44 -19.08 29.06
N HIS A 126 7.32 -18.66 29.98
CA HIS A 126 8.51 -17.92 29.61
C HIS A 126 9.51 -18.89 28.97
N LEU A 127 9.63 -18.83 27.65
CA LEU A 127 10.60 -19.64 26.91
C LEU A 127 12.02 -19.19 27.28
N PRO A 128 12.98 -20.11 27.46
CA PRO A 128 14.39 -19.75 27.63
C PRO A 128 14.90 -18.94 26.44
N ALA A 129 15.81 -18.00 26.66
CA ALA A 129 16.39 -17.16 25.59
C ALA A 129 17.02 -17.99 24.47
N SER A 130 17.56 -19.17 24.79
CA SER A 130 18.11 -20.13 23.82
C SER A 130 17.05 -20.70 22.85
N PHE A 131 15.79 -20.76 23.27
CA PHE A 131 14.69 -21.23 22.45
C PHE A 131 14.03 -20.11 21.63
N ASP A 132 14.25 -18.84 21.96
CA ASP A 132 13.57 -17.72 21.30
C ASP A 132 13.93 -17.64 19.81
N GLN A 133 15.21 -17.89 19.47
CA GLN A 133 15.65 -17.89 18.07
C GLN A 133 15.07 -19.05 17.26
N LEU A 134 14.99 -20.25 17.85
CA LEU A 134 14.37 -21.42 17.21
C LEU A 134 12.86 -21.21 17.06
N PHE A 135 12.21 -20.67 18.10
CA PHE A 135 10.79 -20.33 18.11
C PHE A 135 10.46 -19.33 16.99
N ARG A 136 11.21 -18.23 16.88
CA ARG A 136 11.03 -17.23 15.81
C ARG A 136 11.21 -17.84 14.43
N THR A 137 12.26 -18.65 14.25
CA THR A 137 12.55 -19.34 12.99
C THR A 137 11.40 -20.27 12.58
N PHE A 138 10.92 -21.08 13.51
CA PHE A 138 9.86 -22.06 13.25
C PHE A 138 8.50 -21.41 13.02
N MET A 139 8.19 -20.38 13.81
CA MET A 139 6.97 -19.59 13.65
C MET A 139 7.01 -18.68 12.41
N LYS A 140 8.19 -18.56 11.76
CA LYS A 140 8.47 -17.58 10.70
C LYS A 140 8.06 -16.17 11.14
N ILE A 141 8.23 -15.87 12.44
CA ILE A 141 8.05 -14.53 12.97
C ILE A 141 9.20 -13.72 12.38
N ARG A 142 8.87 -12.91 11.38
CA ARG A 142 9.79 -11.87 10.93
C ARG A 142 9.70 -10.79 11.99
N ASP A 143 10.83 -10.38 12.53
CA ASP A 143 10.88 -9.11 13.24
C ASP A 143 10.30 -8.05 12.30
N VAL A 144 9.40 -7.21 12.83
CA VAL A 144 8.92 -6.06 12.08
C VAL A 144 10.17 -5.24 11.80
N PRO A 145 10.57 -5.07 10.53
CA PRO A 145 11.76 -4.30 10.23
C PRO A 145 11.58 -2.92 10.85
N GLU A 146 12.61 -2.45 11.55
CA GLU A 146 12.58 -1.11 12.14
C GLU A 146 12.38 -0.06 11.03
N ASP A 147 11.72 1.03 11.40
CA ASP A 147 11.63 2.18 10.52
C ASP A 147 13.04 2.73 10.26
N GLY A 148 13.31 3.04 9.00
CA GLY A 148 14.67 3.27 8.55
C GLY A 148 14.77 3.37 7.04
N VAL A 149 15.88 3.92 6.56
CA VAL A 149 16.20 3.87 5.13
C VAL A 149 16.62 2.47 4.71
N LEU A 150 16.30 2.11 3.48
CA LEU A 150 16.53 0.79 2.92
C LEU A 150 17.49 0.85 1.73
N GLY A 151 18.48 -0.04 1.73
CA GLY A 151 19.51 -0.13 0.69
C GLY A 151 20.66 0.85 0.89
N VAL A 152 21.63 0.78 -0.01
CA VAL A 152 22.88 1.56 0.05
C VAL A 152 22.59 3.04 -0.25
N PRO A 153 23.26 3.99 0.45
CA PRO A 153 23.21 5.41 0.10
C PRO A 153 23.57 5.63 -1.37
N GLN A 154 22.82 6.51 -2.04
CA GLN A 154 23.06 6.86 -3.42
C GLN A 154 23.97 8.08 -3.51
N ALA A 155 25.06 7.95 -4.27
CA ALA A 155 25.84 9.12 -4.70
C ALA A 155 24.92 10.03 -5.54
N GLY A 156 24.79 11.28 -5.15
CA GLY A 156 23.93 12.22 -5.84
C GLY A 156 24.01 13.62 -5.24
N SER A 157 24.22 14.60 -6.11
CA SER A 157 24.19 16.01 -5.72
C SER A 157 22.75 16.45 -5.46
N MET A 158 22.56 17.24 -4.41
CA MET A 158 21.29 17.88 -4.11
C MET A 158 21.04 19.01 -5.12
N THR A 159 19.86 19.04 -5.73
CA THR A 159 19.53 20.14 -6.64
C THR A 159 19.42 21.46 -5.86
N ALA A 160 19.76 22.59 -6.48
CA ALA A 160 19.70 23.91 -5.84
C ALA A 160 18.31 24.23 -5.26
N ALA A 161 17.25 23.75 -5.93
CA ALA A 161 15.88 23.91 -5.44
C ALA A 161 15.63 23.13 -4.14
N VAL A 162 16.16 21.91 -4.01
CA VAL A 162 16.05 21.11 -2.78
C VAL A 162 16.94 21.70 -1.68
N HIS A 163 18.13 22.18 -2.04
CA HIS A 163 19.03 22.89 -1.12
C HIS A 163 18.34 24.09 -0.49
N GLY A 164 17.79 25.00 -1.31
CA GLY A 164 17.08 26.17 -0.81
C GLY A 164 15.85 25.80 0.03
N LEU A 165 15.15 24.72 -0.30
CA LEU A 165 14.01 24.27 0.50
C LEU A 165 14.45 23.78 1.89
N LEU A 166 15.57 23.06 1.97
CA LEU A 166 16.12 22.59 3.24
C LEU A 166 16.73 23.73 4.06
N GLU A 167 17.38 24.71 3.44
CA GLU A 167 17.85 25.92 4.11
C GLU A 167 16.69 26.75 4.67
N CYS A 168 15.63 26.95 3.89
CA CYS A 168 14.43 27.64 4.39
C CYS A 168 13.80 26.92 5.59
N HIS A 169 13.86 25.58 5.63
CA HIS A 169 13.24 24.78 6.69
C HIS A 169 14.13 24.62 7.93
N PHE A 170 15.43 24.42 7.77
CA PHE A 170 16.39 24.13 8.85
C PHE A 170 17.34 25.27 9.19
N GLY A 171 17.35 26.35 8.40
CA GLY A 171 18.35 27.43 8.46
C GLY A 171 19.68 27.02 7.84
N GLN A 172 20.26 25.92 8.31
CA GLN A 172 21.48 25.31 7.77
C GLN A 172 21.17 23.88 7.30
N VAL A 173 21.64 23.51 6.10
CA VAL A 173 21.44 22.16 5.56
C VAL A 173 22.21 21.14 6.42
N PRO A 174 21.55 20.15 7.03
CA PRO A 174 22.23 19.09 7.77
C PRO A 174 22.97 18.12 6.84
N THR A 175 23.85 17.29 7.39
CA THR A 175 24.52 16.23 6.63
C THR A 175 23.52 15.13 6.25
N LEU A 176 23.15 15.07 4.97
CA LEU A 176 22.13 14.17 4.46
C LEU A 176 22.70 13.06 3.57
N GLU A 177 22.20 11.84 3.77
CA GLU A 177 22.40 10.71 2.86
C GLU A 177 21.16 10.47 2.02
N ARG A 178 21.32 10.32 0.71
CA ARG A 178 20.21 10.08 -0.21
C ARG A 178 19.91 8.58 -0.32
N HIS A 179 18.64 8.22 -0.24
CA HIS A 179 18.17 6.84 -0.41
C HIS A 179 17.01 6.78 -1.41
N LEU A 180 16.80 5.59 -1.98
CA LEU A 180 15.67 5.34 -2.88
C LEU A 180 14.46 4.74 -2.18
N ARG A 181 14.65 4.19 -0.98
CA ARG A 181 13.61 3.49 -0.23
C ARG A 181 13.75 3.75 1.25
N ALA A 182 12.62 3.73 1.94
CA ALA A 182 12.56 3.77 3.38
C ALA A 182 11.35 2.99 3.88
N ARG A 183 11.41 2.58 5.14
CA ARG A 183 10.29 2.11 5.92
C ARG A 183 9.93 3.18 6.93
N VAL A 184 8.69 3.64 6.90
CA VAL A 184 8.18 4.67 7.81
C VAL A 184 6.80 4.26 8.30
N GLN A 185 6.63 4.21 9.62
CA GLN A 185 5.43 3.72 10.30
C GLN A 185 5.03 2.32 9.82
N GLY A 186 6.01 1.45 9.56
CA GLY A 186 5.80 0.10 9.05
C GLY A 186 5.46 0.01 7.55
N PHE A 187 5.35 1.13 6.83
CA PHE A 187 5.10 1.16 5.39
C PHE A 187 6.41 1.31 4.62
N GLU A 188 6.65 0.44 3.63
CA GLU A 188 7.75 0.58 2.70
C GLU A 188 7.40 1.55 1.57
N VAL A 189 8.10 2.66 1.51
CA VAL A 189 7.96 3.71 0.50
C VAL A 189 9.18 3.75 -0.41
N HIS A 190 8.99 4.21 -1.65
CA HIS A 190 10.07 4.40 -2.60
C HIS A 190 9.96 5.72 -3.34
N SER A 191 11.10 6.27 -3.76
CA SER A 191 11.16 7.45 -4.63
C SER A 191 10.81 7.11 -6.08
N CYS A 192 10.41 8.11 -6.86
CA CYS A 192 10.16 7.97 -8.31
C CYS A 192 11.37 7.44 -9.09
N GLU A 193 12.61 7.70 -8.62
CA GLU A 193 13.84 7.17 -9.21
C GLU A 193 13.99 5.65 -9.05
N TYR A 194 13.22 5.01 -8.17
CA TYR A 194 13.30 3.58 -7.93
C TYR A 194 12.42 2.81 -8.93
N THR A 195 13.04 2.35 -10.03
CA THR A 195 12.33 1.68 -11.15
C THR A 195 12.22 0.16 -11.03
N ARG A 196 12.77 -0.44 -9.97
CA ARG A 196 12.73 -1.90 -9.73
C ARG A 196 11.39 -2.48 -9.21
N PRO A 197 10.44 -1.75 -8.59
CA PRO A 197 9.18 -2.36 -8.16
C PRO A 197 8.40 -2.84 -9.38
N LYS A 198 8.16 -4.15 -9.46
CA LYS A 198 7.36 -4.75 -10.55
C LYS A 198 5.90 -5.00 -10.15
N LYS A 199 5.57 -4.97 -8.85
CA LYS A 199 4.26 -5.39 -8.32
C LYS A 199 3.52 -4.34 -7.48
N THR A 200 4.23 -3.42 -6.84
CA THR A 200 3.65 -2.44 -5.92
C THR A 200 4.17 -1.03 -6.19
N CYS A 201 3.27 -0.05 -6.21
CA CYS A 201 3.60 1.37 -6.34
C CYS A 201 3.36 2.05 -4.98
N THR A 202 4.44 2.42 -4.30
CA THR A 202 4.45 3.06 -2.97
C THR A 202 5.18 4.41 -3.01
N GLN A 203 5.25 5.02 -4.19
CA GLN A 203 5.76 6.37 -4.39
C GLN A 203 4.74 7.47 -4.09
N PHE A 204 3.45 7.13 -4.05
CA PHE A 204 2.39 8.08 -3.75
C PHE A 204 1.90 7.88 -2.32
N VAL A 205 1.92 8.95 -1.53
CA VAL A 205 1.54 8.93 -0.12
C VAL A 205 0.53 10.03 0.20
N LYS A 206 -0.30 9.76 1.21
CA LYS A 206 -1.19 10.75 1.82
C LYS A 206 -0.51 11.29 3.07
N MET A 207 -0.30 12.59 3.13
CA MET A 207 0.29 13.29 4.26
C MET A 207 -0.74 13.52 5.38
N ARG A 208 -0.26 13.88 6.57
CA ARG A 208 -1.10 14.08 7.76
C ARG A 208 -2.07 15.27 7.61
N ASP A 209 -1.68 16.25 6.80
CA ASP A 209 -2.52 17.39 6.41
C ASP A 209 -3.60 17.02 5.38
N GLY A 210 -3.65 15.76 4.94
CA GLY A 210 -4.60 15.25 3.95
C GLY A 210 -4.14 15.41 2.51
N THR A 211 -3.01 16.08 2.25
CA THR A 211 -2.48 16.26 0.90
C THR A 211 -1.95 14.95 0.33
N TYR A 212 -2.10 14.76 -0.97
CA TYR A 212 -1.50 13.63 -1.68
C TYR A 212 -0.25 14.11 -2.38
N CYS A 213 0.80 13.29 -2.36
CA CYS A 213 2.05 13.69 -2.98
C CYS A 213 2.83 12.49 -3.50
N GLU A 214 3.69 12.77 -4.46
CA GLU A 214 4.65 11.84 -5.05
C GLU A 214 6.02 12.06 -4.43
N ILE A 215 6.62 11.00 -3.89
CA ILE A 215 7.96 11.02 -3.30
C ILE A 215 8.98 11.13 -4.44
N GLN A 216 9.65 12.27 -4.52
CA GLN A 216 10.72 12.51 -5.48
C GLN A 216 12.04 11.94 -4.96
N THR A 217 12.36 12.20 -3.70
CA THR A 217 13.64 11.80 -3.10
C THR A 217 13.49 11.55 -1.60
N ILE A 218 14.27 10.61 -1.07
CA ILE A 218 14.31 10.29 0.36
C ILE A 218 15.70 10.64 0.89
N TYR A 219 15.76 11.36 1.99
CA TYR A 219 17.00 11.69 2.68
C TYR A 219 16.99 11.14 4.11
N ARG A 220 18.15 10.69 4.58
CA ARG A 220 18.41 10.42 6.00
C ARG A 220 19.34 11.49 6.53
N ASN A 221 18.97 12.10 7.65
CA ASN A 221 19.90 12.93 8.42
C ASN A 221 20.84 12.01 9.22
N THR A 222 22.14 12.13 8.97
CA THR A 222 23.16 11.29 9.63
C THR A 222 23.31 11.58 11.12
N SER A 223 23.02 12.81 11.56
CA SER A 223 23.14 13.23 12.96
C SER A 223 21.93 12.84 13.81
N SER A 224 20.72 12.95 13.26
CA SER A 224 19.46 12.70 14.00
C SER A 224 18.77 11.38 13.61
N SER A 225 19.26 10.67 12.60
CA SER A 225 18.58 9.53 11.96
C SER A 225 17.16 9.83 11.44
N ALA A 226 16.76 11.10 11.36
CA ALA A 226 15.47 11.49 10.82
C ALA A 226 15.39 11.23 9.32
N ILE A 227 14.22 10.78 8.85
CA ILE A 227 13.93 10.54 7.44
C ILE A 227 13.13 11.73 6.90
N LEU A 228 13.60 12.30 5.80
CA LEU A 228 13.01 13.46 5.14
C LEU A 228 12.54 13.07 3.74
N PHE A 229 11.35 13.52 3.37
CA PHE A 229 10.80 13.30 2.04
C PHE A 229 10.74 14.61 1.27
N VAL A 230 11.38 14.62 0.10
CA VAL A 230 11.12 15.65 -0.90
C VAL A 230 9.97 15.16 -1.76
N CYS A 231 8.85 15.89 -1.68
CA CYS A 231 7.62 15.49 -2.31
C CYS A 231 7.15 16.51 -3.35
N LYS A 232 6.50 16.02 -4.39
CA LYS A 232 5.73 16.84 -5.33
C LYS A 232 4.26 16.71 -4.93
N SER A 233 3.60 17.84 -4.64
CA SER A 233 2.16 17.80 -4.35
C SER A 233 1.40 17.32 -5.58
N LEU A 234 0.47 16.41 -5.35
CA LEU A 234 -0.55 16.06 -6.31
C LEU A 234 -1.78 16.88 -5.96
N ILE A 235 -2.07 17.89 -6.76
CA ILE A 235 -3.35 18.56 -6.67
C ILE A 235 -4.38 17.57 -7.18
N ILE A 236 -5.26 17.17 -6.27
CA ILE A 236 -6.52 16.58 -6.67
C ILE A 236 -7.31 17.75 -7.23
N GLU A 237 -7.09 18.04 -8.51
CA GLU A 237 -7.99 18.91 -9.23
C GLU A 237 -9.35 18.20 -9.23
N ASP A 238 -10.31 18.74 -8.49
CA ASP A 238 -11.70 18.72 -8.94
C ASP A 238 -11.72 19.49 -10.27
N PHE A 239 -11.28 18.85 -11.36
CA PHE A 239 -11.21 19.40 -12.71
C PHE A 239 -10.87 20.92 -12.81
N GLY A 240 -9.79 21.39 -12.16
CA GLY A 240 -9.42 22.80 -12.18
C GLY A 240 -8.12 23.15 -11.47
N THR A 241 -7.05 23.25 -12.26
CA THR A 241 -5.79 24.01 -12.10
C THR A 241 -5.14 24.18 -10.72
N GLY A 242 -3.91 23.67 -10.58
CA GLY A 242 -2.82 24.50 -10.01
C GLY A 242 -1.73 23.78 -9.21
N SER A 243 -0.54 23.59 -9.79
CA SER A 243 0.70 23.03 -9.21
C SER A 243 1.22 23.73 -7.92
N ALA A 244 1.52 22.96 -6.86
CA ALA A 244 2.31 23.36 -5.69
C ALA A 244 3.35 22.28 -5.33
N LYS A 245 4.51 22.65 -4.79
CA LYS A 245 5.58 21.75 -4.29
C LYS A 245 5.67 21.91 -2.76
N TYR A 246 5.67 20.81 -2.00
CA TYR A 246 5.74 20.81 -0.52
C TYR A 246 6.85 19.88 -0.03
N LEU A 247 7.56 20.30 1.02
CA LEU A 247 8.49 19.45 1.77
C LEU A 247 7.80 19.05 3.08
N SER A 248 7.80 17.76 3.44
CA SER A 248 7.26 17.32 4.72
C SER A 248 8.31 16.56 5.52
N GLN A 249 8.36 16.87 6.81
CA GLN A 249 9.19 16.19 7.79
C GLN A 249 8.32 15.17 8.52
N VAL A 250 8.62 13.88 8.36
CA VAL A 250 7.99 12.83 9.17
C VAL A 250 8.95 12.47 10.28
N TYR A 251 8.62 12.87 11.50
CA TYR A 251 9.31 12.40 12.69
C TYR A 251 9.06 10.90 12.84
N CYS A 252 10.10 10.08 12.71
CA CYS A 252 10.12 8.76 13.34
C CYS A 252 10.26 9.04 14.84
N ALA A 253 9.17 8.86 15.59
CA ALA A 253 9.25 8.82 17.04
C ALA A 253 10.03 7.55 17.41
N SER A 254 11.28 7.71 17.80
CA SER A 254 11.99 6.70 18.59
C SER A 254 11.34 6.68 19.97
N GLN A 255 10.83 5.53 20.40
CA GLN A 255 10.92 5.18 21.81
C GLN A 255 12.32 4.63 22.06
#